data_AF-A0A1V5LVM3-F1
#
_entry.id   AF-A0A1V5LVM3-F1
#
_cell.length_a   1.000
_cell.length_b   1.000
_cell.length_c   1.000
_cell.angle_alpha   90.00
_cell.angle_beta   90.00
_cell.angle_gamma   90.00
#
_symmetry.space_group_name_H-M   'P 1'
#
loop_
_entity.id
_entity.type
_entity.pdbx_description
1 polymer ?
#
loop_
_entity_poly.entity_id
_entity_poly.type
_entity_poly.pdbx_seq_one_letter_code
_entity_poly.pdbx_strand_id
1 'polypeptide(L)'
;MDLHFIAAHLLATILAVLSYSSVGRSAVFKTGVLVAFGLIAGDLAASLVDHSISFDLATFGKRLPLDFAGGIVSSIVAVGSLPFLENLYGLITPFRLAELTDANQPLLRRLEENAPGTYQHSLAVANMAEAGAKAIYADANMVRAGALYHDIGKMVRPKYFIENQLGATNPHDNMAPEDSRARVLAHVTDGIALAQKYSLPKAIQDFIPMHQGTTLMAYFYHKACTKYGADKVDPNFYRYPGPKPNTKETAIVMLADVSEAVTHSMRDPSQEEVEAALEKVFQNRWDDGQFSDSGLSYEELQKVKAGFARVWRTLHHERLKYPSTTTGKMPIAPTVTKAEIIEENKEEKREDTEEIDPCLTATSFEPTGANSLQPEQKPEQKIE
;
A
#
# COMPACT_ATOMS: atom_id res chain seq x y z
N MET A 1 -28.80 10.13 -44.34
CA MET A 1 -28.01 9.53 -43.24
C MET A 1 -28.81 8.33 -42.78
N ASP A 2 -28.38 7.12 -43.15
CA ASP A 2 -29.16 5.91 -42.84
C ASP A 2 -29.06 5.58 -41.36
N LEU A 3 -30.19 5.67 -40.67
CA LEU A 3 -30.32 5.43 -39.24
C LEU A 3 -29.82 4.03 -38.85
N HIS A 4 -29.94 3.05 -39.76
CA HIS A 4 -29.47 1.68 -39.59
C HIS A 4 -27.94 1.57 -39.52
N PHE A 5 -27.22 2.33 -40.36
CA PHE A 5 -25.75 2.37 -40.31
C PHE A 5 -25.27 2.97 -38.99
N ILE A 6 -25.88 4.08 -38.55
CA ILE A 6 -25.53 4.74 -37.28
C ILE A 6 -25.79 3.80 -36.10
N ALA A 7 -26.95 3.12 -36.08
CA ALA A 7 -27.30 2.18 -35.03
C ALA A 7 -26.34 0.97 -34.98
N ALA A 8 -25.97 0.40 -36.13
CA ALA A 8 -25.02 -0.71 -36.22
C ALA A 8 -23.62 -0.33 -35.72
N HIS A 9 -23.13 0.85 -36.10
CA HIS A 9 -21.84 1.37 -35.64
C HIS A 9 -21.86 1.67 -34.14
N LEU A 10 -22.92 2.28 -33.61
CA LEU A 10 -23.07 2.53 -32.17
C LEU A 10 -23.13 1.24 -31.36
N LEU A 11 -23.90 0.24 -31.79
CA LEU A 11 -24.00 -1.03 -31.10
C LEU A 11 -22.65 -1.77 -31.08
N ALA A 12 -21.96 -1.83 -32.22
CA ALA A 12 -20.68 -2.52 -32.33
C ALA A 12 -19.57 -1.83 -31.53
N THR A 13 -19.56 -0.49 -31.48
CA THR A 13 -18.60 0.27 -30.67
C THR A 13 -18.88 0.15 -29.17
N ILE A 14 -20.15 0.17 -28.74
CA ILE A 14 -20.52 -0.07 -27.34
C ILE A 14 -20.08 -1.48 -26.91
N LEU A 15 -20.34 -2.51 -27.73
CA LEU A 15 -19.91 -3.88 -27.42
C LEU A 15 -18.38 -4.01 -27.36
N ALA A 16 -17.65 -3.35 -28.28
CA ALA A 16 -16.19 -3.32 -28.26
C ALA A 16 -15.66 -2.63 -26.98
N VAL A 17 -16.27 -1.53 -26.56
CA VAL A 17 -15.91 -0.81 -25.34
C VAL A 17 -16.27 -1.62 -24.09
N LEU A 18 -17.42 -2.30 -24.05
CA LEU A 18 -17.83 -3.14 -22.91
C LEU A 18 -17.00 -4.43 -22.78
N SER A 19 -16.43 -4.92 -23.89
CA SER A 19 -15.49 -6.05 -23.86
C SER A 19 -14.13 -5.70 -23.22
N TYR A 20 -13.92 -4.42 -22.88
CA TYR A 20 -12.75 -3.93 -22.18
C TYR A 20 -12.66 -4.48 -20.76
N SER A 21 -11.57 -5.17 -20.47
CA SER A 21 -11.34 -5.81 -19.17
C SER A 21 -9.93 -5.60 -18.61
N SER A 22 -9.12 -4.70 -19.18
CA SER A 22 -7.69 -4.60 -18.81
C SER A 22 -7.24 -3.21 -18.36
N VAL A 23 -6.43 -3.15 -17.30
CA VAL A 23 -5.86 -1.91 -16.76
C VAL A 23 -4.49 -1.67 -17.41
N GLY A 24 -4.26 -0.47 -18.01
CA GLY A 24 -2.93 -0.04 -18.48
C GLY A 24 -2.89 0.67 -19.84
N ARG A 25 -1.72 1.25 -20.20
CA ARG A 25 -1.54 2.00 -21.47
C ARG A 25 -1.81 1.15 -22.72
N SER A 26 -1.40 -0.12 -22.69
CA SER A 26 -1.65 -1.07 -23.78
C SER A 26 -3.13 -1.44 -23.89
N ALA A 27 -3.89 -1.29 -22.82
CA ALA A 27 -5.32 -1.56 -22.80
C ALA A 27 -6.07 -0.58 -23.67
N VAL A 28 -5.73 0.72 -23.61
CA VAL A 28 -6.41 1.74 -24.44
C VAL A 28 -6.10 1.55 -25.93
N PHE A 29 -4.86 1.20 -26.27
CA PHE A 29 -4.50 0.85 -27.64
C PHE A 29 -5.27 -0.40 -28.13
N LYS A 30 -5.35 -1.46 -27.30
CA LYS A 30 -6.16 -2.65 -27.59
C LYS A 30 -7.63 -2.30 -27.78
N THR A 31 -8.19 -1.42 -26.95
CA THR A 31 -9.57 -0.92 -27.12
C THR A 31 -9.75 -0.22 -28.45
N GLY A 32 -8.78 0.59 -28.89
CA GLY A 32 -8.84 1.23 -30.21
C GLY A 32 -8.87 0.26 -31.37
N VAL A 33 -8.07 -0.80 -31.28
CA VAL A 33 -8.09 -1.89 -32.26
C VAL A 33 -9.42 -2.65 -32.22
N LEU A 34 -9.97 -2.93 -31.03
CA LEU A 34 -11.28 -3.58 -30.89
C LEU A 34 -12.40 -2.70 -31.44
N VAL A 35 -12.37 -1.39 -31.19
CA VAL A 35 -13.32 -0.40 -31.74
C VAL A 35 -13.19 -0.36 -33.26
N ALA A 36 -11.98 -0.37 -33.82
CA ALA A 36 -11.76 -0.46 -35.26
C ALA A 36 -12.42 -1.71 -35.87
N PHE A 37 -12.21 -2.88 -35.27
CA PHE A 37 -12.88 -4.12 -35.72
C PHE A 37 -14.40 -4.08 -35.51
N GLY A 38 -14.88 -3.44 -34.45
CA GLY A 38 -16.29 -3.20 -34.22
C GLY A 38 -16.92 -2.33 -35.30
N LEU A 39 -16.26 -1.23 -35.69
CA LEU A 39 -16.71 -0.37 -36.78
C LEU A 39 -16.80 -1.15 -38.10
N ILE A 40 -15.75 -1.93 -38.44
CA ILE A 40 -15.74 -2.81 -39.63
C ILE A 40 -16.88 -3.83 -39.60
N ALA A 41 -17.11 -4.49 -38.45
CA ALA A 41 -18.20 -5.45 -38.28
C ALA A 41 -19.57 -4.78 -38.40
N GLY A 42 -19.71 -3.56 -37.88
CA GLY A 42 -20.92 -2.75 -38.00
C GLY A 42 -21.21 -2.34 -39.44
N ASP A 43 -20.21 -1.88 -40.19
CA ASP A 43 -20.35 -1.55 -41.63
C ASP A 43 -20.67 -2.79 -42.46
N LEU A 44 -20.05 -3.93 -42.16
CA LEU A 44 -20.39 -5.21 -42.79
C LEU A 44 -21.84 -5.61 -42.51
N ALA A 45 -22.27 -5.57 -41.24
CA ALA A 45 -23.64 -5.92 -40.86
C ALA A 45 -24.67 -4.99 -41.52
N ALA A 46 -24.40 -3.68 -41.53
CA ALA A 46 -25.26 -2.70 -42.19
C ALA A 46 -25.32 -2.94 -43.71
N SER A 47 -24.18 -3.24 -44.34
CA SER A 47 -24.11 -3.55 -45.78
C SER A 47 -24.87 -4.83 -46.13
N LEU A 48 -24.90 -5.84 -45.24
CA LEU A 48 -25.69 -7.07 -45.42
C LEU A 48 -27.20 -6.83 -45.24
N VAL A 49 -27.59 -5.90 -44.37
CA VAL A 49 -29.01 -5.55 -44.15
C VAL A 49 -29.57 -4.70 -45.29
N ASP A 50 -28.76 -3.78 -45.83
CA ASP A 50 -29.18 -2.84 -46.88
C ASP A 50 -29.25 -3.51 -48.27
N HIS A 51 -28.40 -4.52 -48.53
CA HIS A 51 -28.38 -5.23 -49.81
C HIS A 51 -29.13 -6.56 -49.78
N SER A 52 -30.35 -6.51 -50.29
CA SER A 52 -31.10 -7.70 -50.67
C SER A 52 -30.45 -8.50 -51.82
N ILE A 53 -29.57 -7.96 -52.71
CA ILE A 53 -28.99 -8.77 -53.83
C ILE A 53 -27.54 -8.40 -54.30
N SER A 54 -26.89 -7.27 -53.96
CA SER A 54 -25.52 -7.00 -54.47
C SER A 54 -24.59 -6.25 -53.51
N PHE A 55 -23.69 -6.98 -52.86
CA PHE A 55 -22.62 -6.39 -52.04
C PHE A 55 -21.60 -5.64 -52.92
N ASP A 56 -21.54 -4.31 -52.79
CA ASP A 56 -20.52 -3.49 -53.47
C ASP A 56 -19.16 -3.61 -52.75
N LEU A 57 -18.38 -4.60 -53.19
CA LEU A 57 -17.04 -4.88 -52.69
C LEU A 57 -16.09 -3.68 -52.85
N ALA A 58 -16.27 -2.84 -53.87
CA ALA A 58 -15.41 -1.69 -54.12
C ALA A 58 -15.68 -0.56 -53.12
N THR A 59 -16.93 -0.34 -52.73
CA THR A 59 -17.29 0.66 -51.71
C THR A 59 -16.92 0.18 -50.31
N PHE A 60 -17.18 -1.09 -49.98
CA PHE A 60 -16.76 -1.68 -48.70
C PHE A 60 -15.23 -1.63 -48.53
N GLY A 61 -14.48 -2.00 -49.58
CA GLY A 61 -13.02 -1.94 -49.56
C GLY A 61 -12.44 -0.54 -49.32
N LYS A 62 -13.14 0.52 -49.75
CA LYS A 62 -12.76 1.92 -49.48
C LYS A 62 -13.07 2.36 -48.06
N ARG A 63 -14.08 1.78 -47.40
CA ARG A 63 -14.46 2.08 -46.01
C ARG A 63 -13.57 1.40 -44.99
N LEU A 64 -13.07 0.20 -45.27
CA LEU A 64 -12.19 -0.55 -44.36
C LEU A 64 -11.02 0.28 -43.78
N PRO A 65 -10.21 1.00 -44.57
CA PRO A 65 -9.16 1.86 -44.02
C PRO A 65 -9.70 3.04 -43.19
N LEU A 66 -10.87 3.58 -43.56
CA LEU A 66 -11.51 4.69 -42.85
C LEU A 66 -12.06 4.23 -41.49
N ASP A 67 -12.69 3.06 -41.43
CA ASP A 67 -13.22 2.47 -40.19
C ASP A 67 -12.08 2.10 -39.23
N PHE A 68 -11.01 1.52 -39.79
CA PHE A 68 -9.80 1.23 -39.02
C PHE A 68 -9.16 2.52 -38.49
N ALA A 69 -8.97 3.53 -39.35
CA ALA A 69 -8.46 4.83 -38.94
C ALA A 69 -9.38 5.50 -37.90
N GLY A 70 -10.69 5.38 -38.06
CA GLY A 70 -11.69 5.91 -37.12
C GLY A 70 -11.54 5.30 -35.73
N GLY A 71 -11.35 3.98 -35.63
CA GLY A 71 -11.07 3.31 -34.35
C GLY A 71 -9.78 3.78 -33.69
N ILE A 72 -8.70 3.93 -34.46
CA ILE A 72 -7.43 4.47 -33.96
C ILE A 72 -7.57 5.93 -33.50
N VAL A 73 -8.17 6.79 -34.32
CA VAL A 73 -8.41 8.20 -33.99
C VAL A 73 -9.28 8.32 -32.74
N SER A 74 -10.31 7.49 -32.59
CA SER A 74 -11.17 7.49 -31.40
C SER A 74 -10.38 7.24 -30.11
N SER A 75 -9.38 6.35 -30.16
CA SER A 75 -8.53 6.06 -29.00
C SER A 75 -7.55 7.17 -28.69
N ILE A 76 -7.01 7.82 -29.72
CA ILE A 76 -6.18 9.02 -29.55
C ILE A 76 -7.00 10.12 -28.86
N VAL A 77 -8.25 10.35 -29.33
CA VAL A 77 -9.15 11.34 -28.72
C VAL A 77 -9.52 10.96 -27.29
N ALA A 78 -9.81 9.68 -27.02
CA ALA A 78 -10.09 9.20 -25.67
C ALA A 78 -8.90 9.43 -24.73
N VAL A 79 -7.70 8.96 -25.07
CA VAL A 79 -6.49 9.16 -24.25
C VAL A 79 -6.16 10.64 -24.10
N GLY A 80 -6.24 11.41 -25.19
CA GLY A 80 -5.91 12.84 -25.18
C GLY A 80 -6.90 13.68 -24.35
N SER A 81 -8.15 13.23 -24.22
CA SER A 81 -9.17 13.93 -23.42
C SER A 81 -9.18 13.52 -21.94
N LEU A 82 -8.61 12.36 -21.58
CA LEU A 82 -8.57 11.88 -20.19
C LEU A 82 -8.01 12.92 -19.20
N PRO A 83 -6.83 13.54 -19.42
CA PRO A 83 -6.30 14.52 -18.46
C PRO A 83 -7.21 15.73 -18.25
N PHE A 84 -7.95 16.13 -19.29
CA PHE A 84 -8.91 17.23 -19.19
C PHE A 84 -10.13 16.82 -18.37
N LEU A 85 -10.69 15.64 -18.64
CA LEU A 85 -11.84 15.11 -17.90
C LEU A 85 -11.49 14.82 -16.44
N GLU A 86 -10.31 14.26 -16.18
CA GLU A 86 -9.81 14.00 -14.82
C GLU A 86 -9.69 15.28 -14.01
N ASN A 87 -9.13 16.35 -14.58
CA ASN A 87 -9.03 17.62 -13.88
C ASN A 87 -10.38 18.32 -13.70
N LEU A 88 -11.26 18.25 -14.71
CA LEU A 88 -12.57 18.90 -14.66
C LEU A 88 -13.50 18.25 -13.62
N TYR A 89 -13.45 16.92 -13.51
CA TYR A 89 -14.33 16.15 -12.64
C TYR A 89 -13.63 15.63 -11.37
N GLY A 90 -12.33 15.87 -11.20
CA GLY A 90 -11.54 15.35 -10.07
C GLY A 90 -11.43 13.82 -10.05
N LEU A 91 -11.49 13.17 -11.21
CA LEU A 91 -11.48 11.70 -11.31
C LEU A 91 -10.10 11.15 -10.97
N ILE A 92 -10.10 10.07 -10.19
CA ILE A 92 -8.91 9.30 -9.90
C ILE A 92 -8.88 8.08 -10.82
N THR A 93 -8.03 8.12 -11.83
CA THR A 93 -7.74 6.98 -12.70
C THR A 93 -6.40 6.36 -12.34
N PRO A 94 -6.12 5.12 -12.78
CA PRO A 94 -4.80 4.51 -12.62
C PRO A 94 -3.67 5.34 -13.24
N PHE A 95 -3.93 6.07 -14.33
CA PHE A 95 -2.94 6.97 -14.94
C PHE A 95 -2.64 8.15 -14.03
N ARG A 96 -3.69 8.78 -13.49
CA ARG A 96 -3.56 9.90 -12.57
C ARG A 96 -2.84 9.50 -11.28
N LEU A 97 -3.12 8.32 -10.73
CA LEU A 97 -2.41 7.80 -9.56
C LEU A 97 -0.93 7.58 -9.84
N ALA A 98 -0.60 6.98 -10.99
CA ALA A 98 0.79 6.78 -11.39
C ALA A 98 1.54 8.11 -11.51
N GLU A 99 0.92 9.13 -12.12
CA GLU A 99 1.47 10.49 -12.17
C GLU A 99 1.69 11.04 -10.75
N LEU A 100 0.68 10.98 -9.88
CA LEU A 100 0.75 11.52 -8.52
C LEU A 100 1.85 10.86 -7.68
N THR A 101 2.18 9.59 -7.95
CA THR A 101 3.25 8.86 -7.26
C THR A 101 4.64 9.04 -7.88
N ASP A 102 4.76 9.79 -8.98
CA ASP A 102 6.06 10.06 -9.60
C ASP A 102 6.91 10.95 -8.68
N ALA A 103 8.15 10.55 -8.42
CA ALA A 103 9.05 11.29 -7.53
C ALA A 103 9.39 12.70 -8.06
N ASN A 104 9.23 12.95 -9.36
CA ASN A 104 9.44 14.26 -9.96
C ASN A 104 8.23 15.19 -9.81
N GLN A 105 7.14 14.74 -9.16
CA GLN A 105 6.00 15.60 -8.88
C GLN A 105 6.45 16.85 -8.12
N PRO A 106 6.14 18.07 -8.60
CA PRO A 106 6.69 19.30 -8.03
C PRO A 106 6.43 19.46 -6.54
N LEU A 107 5.27 19.01 -6.05
CA LEU A 107 4.93 19.10 -4.63
C LEU A 107 5.71 18.08 -3.78
N LEU A 108 5.92 16.85 -4.28
CA LEU A 108 6.76 15.86 -3.59
C LEU A 108 8.23 16.28 -3.57
N ARG A 109 8.76 16.84 -4.67
CA ARG A 109 10.11 17.42 -4.67
C ARG A 109 10.26 18.54 -3.63
N ARG A 110 9.23 19.38 -3.48
CA ARG A 110 9.24 20.41 -2.43
C ARG A 110 9.17 19.80 -1.02
N LEU A 111 8.43 18.72 -0.82
CA LEU A 111 8.40 18.02 0.46
C LEU A 111 9.79 17.46 0.78
N GLU A 112 10.44 16.79 -0.17
CA GLU A 112 11.80 16.27 -0.05
C GLU A 112 12.81 17.37 0.28
N GLU A 113 12.76 18.50 -0.43
CA GLU A 113 13.71 19.61 -0.25
C GLU A 113 13.50 20.37 1.08
N ASN A 114 12.25 20.56 1.53
CA ASN A 114 11.95 21.40 2.70
C ASN A 114 11.75 20.60 4.01
N ALA A 115 11.35 19.33 3.92
CA ALA A 115 11.11 18.44 5.06
C ALA A 115 11.51 16.99 4.71
N PRO A 116 12.83 16.74 4.53
CA PRO A 116 13.33 15.45 4.06
C PRO A 116 12.98 14.28 5.00
N GLY A 117 12.91 14.52 6.32
CA GLY A 117 12.50 13.51 7.29
C GLY A 117 11.05 13.09 7.09
N THR A 118 10.14 14.07 6.93
CA THR A 118 8.73 13.80 6.60
C THR A 118 8.57 13.12 5.24
N TYR A 119 9.42 13.44 4.27
CA TYR A 119 9.40 12.74 2.97
C TYR A 119 9.77 11.26 3.12
N GLN A 120 10.83 10.93 3.87
CA GLN A 120 11.21 9.54 4.12
C GLN A 120 10.15 8.79 4.93
N HIS A 121 9.57 9.44 5.94
CA HIS A 121 8.40 8.94 6.68
C HIS A 121 7.26 8.58 5.71
N SER A 122 6.87 9.52 4.85
CA SER A 122 5.76 9.31 3.90
C SER A 122 6.02 8.16 2.93
N LEU A 123 7.27 7.92 2.53
CA LEU A 123 7.66 6.76 1.72
C LEU A 123 7.52 5.44 2.50
N ALA A 124 7.95 5.41 3.75
CA ALA A 124 7.82 4.24 4.63
C ALA A 124 6.34 3.91 4.89
N VAL A 125 5.54 4.93 5.23
CA VAL A 125 4.09 4.82 5.39
C VAL A 125 3.45 4.31 4.10
N ALA A 126 3.81 4.84 2.93
CA ALA A 126 3.27 4.39 1.65
C ALA A 126 3.55 2.91 1.38
N ASN A 127 4.76 2.43 1.67
CA ASN A 127 5.11 1.01 1.49
C ASN A 127 4.33 0.09 2.45
N MET A 128 4.20 0.50 3.71
CA MET A 128 3.44 -0.24 4.72
C MET A 128 1.94 -0.28 4.36
N ALA A 129 1.36 0.88 4.04
CA ALA A 129 -0.03 1.05 3.69
C ALA A 129 -0.39 0.26 2.41
N GLU A 130 0.45 0.29 1.38
CA GLU A 130 0.26 -0.46 0.13
C GLU A 130 0.17 -1.97 0.38
N ALA A 131 1.03 -2.52 1.27
CA ALA A 131 0.97 -3.92 1.64
C ALA A 131 -0.30 -4.28 2.41
N GLY A 132 -0.77 -3.39 3.29
CA GLY A 132 -2.05 -3.55 3.98
C GLY A 132 -3.24 -3.54 3.03
N ALA A 133 -3.26 -2.60 2.08
CA ALA A 133 -4.32 -2.49 1.07
C ALA A 133 -4.41 -3.75 0.21
N LYS A 134 -3.27 -4.26 -0.27
CA LYS A 134 -3.20 -5.52 -1.04
C LYS A 134 -3.71 -6.72 -0.26
N ALA A 135 -3.50 -6.78 1.06
CA ALA A 135 -3.93 -7.89 1.90
C ALA A 135 -5.47 -8.03 2.00
N ILE A 136 -6.20 -6.95 1.71
CA ILE A 136 -7.67 -6.91 1.77
C ILE A 136 -8.32 -6.53 0.43
N TYR A 137 -7.55 -6.53 -0.66
CA TYR A 137 -8.01 -6.12 -2.00
C TYR A 137 -8.57 -4.70 -2.08
N ALA A 138 -8.09 -3.78 -1.24
CA ALA A 138 -8.35 -2.34 -1.35
C ALA A 138 -7.46 -1.71 -2.44
N ASP A 139 -7.75 -0.46 -2.83
CA ASP A 139 -6.98 0.22 -3.89
C ASP A 139 -5.58 0.61 -3.39
N ALA A 140 -4.60 -0.24 -3.69
CA ALA A 140 -3.21 -0.05 -3.33
C ALA A 140 -2.57 1.20 -3.97
N ASN A 141 -2.98 1.57 -5.19
CA ASN A 141 -2.44 2.76 -5.87
C ASN A 141 -2.97 4.03 -5.23
N MET A 142 -4.26 4.04 -4.85
CA MET A 142 -4.87 5.14 -4.10
C MET A 142 -4.18 5.32 -2.74
N VAL A 143 -4.00 4.23 -1.99
CA VAL A 143 -3.33 4.26 -0.68
C VAL A 143 -1.90 4.77 -0.80
N ARG A 144 -1.15 4.28 -1.78
CA ARG A 144 0.21 4.76 -2.04
C ARG A 144 0.23 6.25 -2.32
N ALA A 145 -0.63 6.74 -3.23
CA ALA A 145 -0.71 8.17 -3.52
C ALA A 145 -1.11 8.98 -2.28
N GLY A 146 -2.19 8.60 -1.59
CA GLY A 146 -2.66 9.28 -0.38
C GLY A 146 -1.59 9.36 0.71
N ALA A 147 -0.86 8.28 0.95
CA ALA A 147 0.25 8.23 1.91
C ALA A 147 1.41 9.16 1.54
N LEU A 148 1.74 9.35 0.26
CA LEU A 148 2.80 10.29 -0.12
C LEU A 148 2.44 11.76 0.16
N TYR A 149 1.15 12.09 0.17
CA TYR A 149 0.68 13.46 0.35
C TYR A 149 0.10 13.77 1.73
N HIS A 150 -0.12 12.78 2.61
CA HIS A 150 -0.86 12.97 3.87
C HIS A 150 -0.27 14.07 4.76
N ASP A 151 1.05 14.23 4.72
CA ASP A 151 1.82 15.07 5.64
C ASP A 151 2.49 16.29 4.98
N ILE A 152 2.12 16.63 3.74
CA ILE A 152 2.74 17.74 2.98
C ILE A 152 2.70 19.08 3.72
N GLY A 153 1.74 19.29 4.62
CA GLY A 153 1.65 20.52 5.39
C GLY A 153 2.80 20.72 6.38
N LYS A 154 3.46 19.64 6.82
CA LYS A 154 4.63 19.73 7.73
C LYS A 154 5.77 20.55 7.11
N MET A 155 5.88 20.56 5.77
CA MET A 155 6.91 21.31 5.03
C MET A 155 6.80 22.83 5.19
N VAL A 156 5.66 23.36 5.66
CA VAL A 156 5.51 24.79 5.95
C VAL A 156 6.31 25.21 7.18
N ARG A 157 6.40 24.33 8.20
CA ARG A 157 7.15 24.59 9.44
C ARG A 157 7.86 23.32 9.95
N PRO A 158 8.84 22.79 9.20
CA PRO A 158 9.43 21.47 9.43
C PRO A 158 10.04 21.32 10.84
N LYS A 159 10.59 22.40 11.40
CA LYS A 159 11.25 22.41 12.72
C LYS A 159 10.36 21.94 13.90
N TYR A 160 9.04 21.96 13.76
CA TYR A 160 8.12 21.48 14.81
C TYR A 160 7.88 19.97 14.78
N PHE A 161 8.43 19.26 13.79
CA PHE A 161 8.22 17.82 13.61
C PHE A 161 9.55 17.09 13.81
N ILE A 162 9.56 16.11 14.72
CA ILE A 162 10.78 15.49 15.25
C ILE A 162 11.63 14.83 14.17
N GLU A 163 10.98 14.24 13.16
CA GLU A 163 11.63 13.60 12.02
C GLU A 163 12.48 14.58 11.18
N ASN A 164 12.22 15.89 11.28
CA ASN A 164 12.98 16.92 10.58
C ASN A 164 13.97 17.69 11.48
N GLN A 165 14.09 17.34 12.76
CA GLN A 165 14.92 18.10 13.70
C GLN A 165 16.41 17.72 13.62
N LEU A 166 16.79 16.58 13.02
CA LEU A 166 18.19 16.16 12.81
C LEU A 166 19.09 16.31 14.05
N GLY A 167 18.57 16.02 15.24
CA GLY A 167 19.28 16.15 16.52
C GLY A 167 19.30 17.56 17.13
N ALA A 168 18.61 18.52 16.54
CA ALA A 168 18.39 19.84 17.13
C ALA A 168 17.46 19.76 18.35
N THR A 169 17.50 20.80 19.20
CA THR A 169 16.61 20.92 20.36
C THR A 169 15.15 21.00 19.92
N ASN A 170 14.29 20.18 20.53
CA ASN A 170 12.88 20.15 20.21
C ASN A 170 12.20 21.47 20.67
N PRO A 171 11.64 22.29 19.75
CA PRO A 171 10.97 23.53 20.12
C PRO A 171 9.82 23.33 21.11
N HIS A 172 9.19 22.16 21.08
CA HIS A 172 8.06 21.84 21.95
C HIS A 172 8.41 21.73 23.43
N ASP A 173 9.68 21.55 23.80
CA ASP A 173 10.08 21.42 25.20
C ASP A 173 9.76 22.70 25.98
N ASN A 174 10.05 23.86 25.38
CA ASN A 174 9.90 25.18 25.99
C ASN A 174 8.56 25.87 25.65
N MET A 175 7.65 25.20 24.95
CA MET A 175 6.35 25.76 24.57
C MET A 175 5.22 25.32 25.50
N ALA A 176 4.20 26.18 25.63
CA ALA A 176 2.95 25.78 26.27
C ALA A 176 2.30 24.61 25.48
N PRO A 177 1.62 23.66 26.15
CA PRO A 177 0.94 22.56 25.49
C PRO A 177 -0.07 23.01 24.42
N GLU A 178 -0.78 24.10 24.68
CA GLU A 178 -1.78 24.71 23.79
C GLU A 178 -1.14 25.27 22.52
N ASP A 179 0.00 25.95 22.67
CA ASP A 179 0.76 26.48 21.53
C ASP A 179 1.34 25.34 20.68
N SER A 180 1.88 24.31 21.34
CA SER A 180 2.42 23.13 20.66
C SER A 180 1.35 22.42 19.85
N ARG A 181 0.18 22.20 20.46
CA ARG A 181 -1.01 21.67 19.80
C ARG A 181 -1.36 22.51 18.56
N ALA A 182 -1.46 23.83 18.70
CA ALA A 182 -1.80 24.71 17.58
C ALA A 182 -0.79 24.63 16.43
N ARG A 183 0.52 24.52 16.72
CA ARG A 183 1.56 24.35 15.70
C ARG A 183 1.46 23.01 14.98
N VAL A 184 1.21 21.93 15.72
CA VAL A 184 1.09 20.60 15.12
C VAL A 184 -0.21 20.52 14.31
N LEU A 185 -1.36 20.97 14.81
CA LEU A 185 -2.61 20.96 14.05
C LEU A 185 -2.54 21.72 12.72
N ALA A 186 -1.70 22.75 12.65
CA ALA A 186 -1.55 23.54 11.43
C ALA A 186 -1.07 22.71 10.22
N HIS A 187 -0.41 21.55 10.41
CA HIS A 187 -0.01 20.72 9.27
C HIS A 187 -1.21 20.24 8.45
N VAL A 188 -2.37 19.99 9.08
CA VAL A 188 -3.57 19.57 8.35
C VAL A 188 -4.11 20.72 7.51
N THR A 189 -4.25 21.91 8.09
CA THR A 189 -4.77 23.09 7.38
C THR A 189 -3.83 23.57 6.30
N ASP A 190 -2.52 23.59 6.60
CA ASP A 190 -1.47 23.96 5.64
C ASP A 190 -1.38 22.91 4.52
N GLY A 191 -1.56 21.63 4.86
CA GLY A 191 -1.58 20.53 3.91
C GLY A 191 -2.74 20.65 2.93
N ILE A 192 -3.96 20.91 3.41
CA ILE A 192 -5.12 21.16 2.54
C ILE A 192 -4.89 22.38 1.63
N ALA A 193 -4.35 23.48 2.18
CA ALA A 193 -4.07 24.68 1.39
C ALA A 193 -3.03 24.41 0.27
N LEU A 194 -1.97 23.64 0.58
CA LEU A 194 -1.00 23.19 -0.42
C LEU A 194 -1.65 22.26 -1.45
N ALA A 195 -2.43 21.28 -1.02
CA ALA A 195 -3.09 20.34 -1.90
C ALA A 195 -4.02 21.04 -2.91
N GLN A 196 -4.78 22.03 -2.46
CA GLN A 196 -5.63 22.86 -3.32
C GLN A 196 -4.81 23.74 -4.27
N LYS A 197 -3.74 24.36 -3.78
CA LYS A 197 -2.84 25.19 -4.59
C LYS A 197 -2.20 24.39 -5.74
N TYR A 198 -1.92 23.11 -5.51
CA TYR A 198 -1.35 22.20 -6.52
C TYR A 198 -2.41 21.37 -7.26
N SER A 199 -3.70 21.69 -7.08
CA SER A 199 -4.82 21.02 -7.74
C SER A 199 -4.81 19.50 -7.55
N LEU A 200 -4.43 19.04 -6.36
CA LEU A 200 -4.56 17.63 -6.01
C LEU A 200 -6.05 17.24 -6.04
N PRO A 201 -6.42 16.07 -6.60
CA PRO A 201 -7.81 15.63 -6.60
C PRO A 201 -8.36 15.48 -5.17
N LYS A 202 -9.66 15.73 -4.98
CA LYS A 202 -10.31 15.70 -3.66
C LYS A 202 -10.06 14.39 -2.90
N ALA A 203 -10.12 13.26 -3.60
CA ALA A 203 -9.84 11.95 -3.01
C ALA A 203 -8.45 11.84 -2.38
N ILE A 204 -7.43 12.54 -2.90
CA ILE A 204 -6.08 12.62 -2.30
C ILE A 204 -6.05 13.61 -1.15
N GLN A 205 -6.74 14.75 -1.29
CA GLN A 205 -6.85 15.74 -0.22
C GLN A 205 -7.48 15.15 1.04
N ASP A 206 -8.40 14.20 0.90
CA ASP A 206 -9.11 13.58 2.03
C ASP A 206 -8.19 12.80 2.97
N PHE A 207 -7.07 12.26 2.48
CA PHE A 207 -6.06 11.61 3.33
C PHE A 207 -5.41 12.59 4.33
N ILE A 208 -5.35 13.88 4.02
CA ILE A 208 -4.64 14.87 4.84
C ILE A 208 -5.30 15.07 6.21
N PRO A 209 -6.61 15.32 6.36
CA PRO A 209 -7.24 15.35 7.67
C PRO A 209 -7.53 13.94 8.21
N MET A 210 -7.91 13.00 7.33
CA MET A 210 -8.40 11.69 7.77
C MET A 210 -7.30 10.77 8.29
N HIS A 211 -6.02 10.96 7.92
CA HIS A 211 -4.95 10.13 8.50
C HIS A 211 -4.83 10.31 10.01
N GLN A 212 -5.19 11.49 10.55
CA GLN A 212 -5.27 11.71 12.01
C GLN A 212 -6.68 11.47 12.57
N GLY A 213 -7.72 11.59 11.75
CA GLY A 213 -9.11 11.44 12.18
C GLY A 213 -9.44 12.40 13.32
N THR A 214 -10.06 11.86 14.37
CA THR A 214 -10.35 12.61 15.61
C THR A 214 -9.50 12.13 16.79
N THR A 215 -8.31 11.62 16.51
CA THR A 215 -7.44 11.01 17.54
C THR A 215 -6.96 12.05 18.56
N LEU A 216 -6.60 11.57 19.75
CA LEU A 216 -6.04 12.41 20.81
C LEU A 216 -4.55 12.67 20.55
N MET A 217 -4.14 13.94 20.63
CA MET A 217 -2.73 14.34 20.63
C MET A 217 -2.11 14.05 22.01
N ALA A 218 -1.92 12.76 22.31
CA ALA A 218 -1.67 12.23 23.65
C ALA A 218 -0.48 12.88 24.37
N TYR A 219 0.63 13.16 23.66
CA TYR A 219 1.80 13.80 24.25
C TYR A 219 1.49 15.20 24.80
N PHE A 220 0.79 16.06 24.03
CA PHE A 220 0.46 17.41 24.46
C PHE A 220 -0.66 17.42 25.50
N TYR A 221 -1.62 16.51 25.40
CA TYR A 221 -2.62 16.30 26.45
C TYR A 221 -1.97 15.92 27.78
N HIS A 222 -1.05 14.94 27.77
CA HIS A 222 -0.30 14.54 28.95
C HIS A 222 0.52 15.72 29.52
N LYS A 223 1.24 16.46 28.66
CA LYS A 223 2.01 17.65 29.07
C LYS A 223 1.11 18.70 29.74
N ALA A 224 -0.11 18.88 29.25
CA ALA A 224 -1.09 19.78 29.85
C ALA A 224 -1.58 19.27 31.21
N CYS A 225 -1.92 18.00 31.32
CA CYS A 225 -2.33 17.38 32.59
C CYS A 225 -1.24 17.50 33.66
N THR A 226 0.02 17.27 33.31
CA THR A 226 1.15 17.44 34.24
C THR A 226 1.31 18.89 34.69
N LYS A 227 1.04 19.85 33.81
CA LYS A 227 1.23 21.28 34.09
C LYS A 227 0.07 21.90 34.89
N TYR A 228 -1.16 21.53 34.59
CA TYR A 228 -2.36 22.20 35.11
C TYR A 228 -3.18 21.35 36.09
N GLY A 229 -2.97 20.03 36.10
CA GLY A 229 -3.81 19.05 36.79
C GLY A 229 -4.80 18.40 35.82
N ALA A 230 -4.91 17.06 35.86
CA ALA A 230 -5.72 16.29 34.92
C ALA A 230 -7.23 16.62 34.98
N ASP A 231 -7.73 17.03 36.14
CA ASP A 231 -9.11 17.46 36.38
C ASP A 231 -9.47 18.78 35.69
N LYS A 232 -8.47 19.55 35.25
CA LYS A 232 -8.64 20.89 34.65
C LYS A 232 -8.39 20.91 33.14
N VAL A 233 -8.06 19.77 32.55
CA VAL A 233 -7.70 19.67 31.13
C VAL A 233 -8.77 18.88 30.39
N ASP A 234 -9.44 19.53 29.44
CA ASP A 234 -10.40 18.85 28.56
C ASP A 234 -9.66 18.01 27.51
N PRO A 235 -9.83 16.68 27.47
CA PRO A 235 -9.22 15.84 26.44
C PRO A 235 -9.68 16.20 25.03
N ASN A 236 -10.92 16.67 24.85
CA ASN A 236 -11.46 17.01 23.53
C ASN A 236 -10.76 18.22 22.92
N PHE A 237 -10.28 19.15 23.74
CA PHE A 237 -9.43 20.22 23.26
C PHE A 237 -8.22 19.65 22.52
N TYR A 238 -7.58 18.59 23.02
CA TYR A 238 -6.38 17.99 22.41
C TYR A 238 -6.67 16.95 21.32
N ARG A 239 -7.90 16.83 20.83
CA ARG A 239 -8.20 15.98 19.67
C ARG A 239 -8.04 16.72 18.35
N TYR A 240 -7.72 15.97 17.31
CA TYR A 240 -7.83 16.45 15.93
C TYR A 240 -9.29 16.73 15.59
N PRO A 241 -9.58 17.75 14.74
CA PRO A 241 -10.94 18.12 14.38
C PRO A 241 -11.62 17.12 13.43
N GLY A 242 -10.88 16.16 12.84
CA GLY A 242 -11.40 15.24 11.85
C GLY A 242 -11.49 15.80 10.44
N PRO A 243 -12.30 15.17 9.57
CA PRO A 243 -13.20 14.03 9.86
C PRO A 243 -12.46 12.70 10.09
N LYS A 244 -13.16 11.69 10.62
CA LYS A 244 -12.68 10.31 10.67
C LYS A 244 -12.49 9.73 9.25
N PRO A 245 -11.63 8.70 9.07
CA PRO A 245 -11.58 7.92 7.84
C PRO A 245 -12.96 7.45 7.39
N ASN A 246 -13.30 7.73 6.13
CA ASN A 246 -14.57 7.35 5.53
C ASN A 246 -14.42 6.30 4.42
N THR A 247 -13.20 5.79 4.21
CA THR A 247 -12.90 4.68 3.29
C THR A 247 -11.89 3.73 3.91
N LYS A 248 -11.81 2.50 3.41
CA LYS A 248 -10.78 1.54 3.83
C LYS A 248 -9.39 2.08 3.57
N GLU A 249 -9.20 2.77 2.46
CA GLU A 249 -7.92 3.34 2.03
C GLU A 249 -7.43 4.41 3.01
N THR A 250 -8.29 5.36 3.41
CA THR A 250 -7.94 6.40 4.40
C THR A 250 -7.68 5.81 5.79
N ALA A 251 -8.43 4.75 6.16
CA ALA A 251 -8.21 4.03 7.41
C ALA A 251 -6.87 3.26 7.42
N ILE A 252 -6.48 2.64 6.31
CA ILE A 252 -5.19 1.97 6.16
C ILE A 252 -4.04 2.97 6.31
N VAL A 253 -4.14 4.16 5.70
CA VAL A 253 -3.09 5.19 5.84
C VAL A 253 -3.00 5.70 7.28
N MET A 254 -4.14 5.92 7.96
CA MET A 254 -4.12 6.23 9.39
C MET A 254 -3.34 5.18 10.19
N LEU A 255 -3.61 3.89 9.96
CA LEU A 255 -2.93 2.81 10.68
C LEU A 255 -1.45 2.77 10.34
N ALA A 256 -1.09 2.94 9.06
CA ALA A 256 0.30 2.90 8.61
C ALA A 256 1.13 4.05 9.20
N ASP A 257 0.59 5.27 9.24
CA ASP A 257 1.26 6.46 9.80
C ASP A 257 1.71 6.24 11.25
N VAL A 258 0.77 5.84 12.12
CA VAL A 258 1.10 5.57 13.53
C VAL A 258 1.95 4.32 13.70
N SER A 259 1.78 3.30 12.86
CA SER A 259 2.56 2.05 12.95
C SER A 259 4.02 2.28 12.58
N GLU A 260 4.28 3.04 11.53
CA GLU A 260 5.62 3.49 11.14
C GLU A 260 6.24 4.25 12.31
N ALA A 261 5.57 5.31 12.81
CA ALA A 261 6.14 6.16 13.84
C ALA A 261 6.46 5.39 15.14
N VAL A 262 5.59 4.46 15.54
CA VAL A 262 5.80 3.60 16.72
C VAL A 262 6.99 2.67 16.50
N THR A 263 7.00 1.93 15.40
CA THR A 263 8.06 0.93 15.14
C THR A 263 9.42 1.56 14.86
N HIS A 264 9.46 2.73 14.22
CA HIS A 264 10.68 3.51 13.98
C HIS A 264 11.33 4.01 15.27
N SER A 265 10.53 4.24 16.33
CA SER A 265 11.02 4.72 17.63
C SER A 265 11.60 3.63 18.54
N MET A 266 11.40 2.35 18.19
CA MET A 266 11.87 1.21 18.95
C MET A 266 13.37 0.97 18.72
N ARG A 267 14.11 0.58 19.75
CA ARG A 267 15.56 0.30 19.66
C ARG A 267 15.79 -1.18 19.46
N ASP A 268 16.27 -1.55 18.27
CA ASP A 268 16.58 -2.92 17.87
C ASP A 268 15.51 -3.95 18.29
N PRO A 269 14.22 -3.71 17.98
CA PRO A 269 13.15 -4.55 18.49
C PRO A 269 13.14 -5.93 17.83
N SER A 270 12.70 -6.94 18.60
CA SER A 270 12.39 -8.25 18.05
C SER A 270 11.13 -8.21 17.19
N GLN A 271 10.92 -9.25 16.38
CA GLN A 271 9.71 -9.37 15.57
C GLN A 271 8.44 -9.42 16.46
N GLU A 272 8.50 -10.14 17.57
CA GLU A 272 7.40 -10.30 18.53
C GLU A 272 7.06 -8.96 19.19
N GLU A 273 8.08 -8.16 19.53
CA GLU A 273 7.89 -6.83 20.10
C GLU A 273 7.18 -5.88 19.12
N VAL A 274 7.54 -5.95 17.83
CA VAL A 274 6.88 -5.17 16.77
C VAL A 274 5.45 -5.63 16.57
N GLU A 275 5.19 -6.93 16.50
CA GLU A 275 3.83 -7.45 16.35
C GLU A 275 2.93 -7.06 17.53
N ALA A 276 3.46 -7.09 18.75
CA ALA A 276 2.76 -6.61 19.94
C ALA A 276 2.53 -5.09 19.93
N ALA A 277 3.46 -4.30 19.40
CA ALA A 277 3.30 -2.86 19.24
C ALA A 277 2.20 -2.53 18.21
N LEU A 278 2.21 -3.22 17.06
CA LEU A 278 1.17 -3.09 16.03
C LEU A 278 -0.21 -3.47 16.57
N GLU A 279 -0.32 -4.56 17.35
CA GLU A 279 -1.58 -4.95 17.96
C GLU A 279 -2.16 -3.82 18.84
N LYS A 280 -1.34 -3.23 19.71
CA LYS A 280 -1.75 -2.11 20.56
C LYS A 280 -2.21 -0.90 19.73
N VAL A 281 -1.48 -0.57 18.67
CA VAL A 281 -1.82 0.53 17.78
C VAL A 281 -3.20 0.31 17.14
N PHE A 282 -3.42 -0.87 16.59
CA PHE A 282 -4.65 -1.22 15.88
C PHE A 282 -5.84 -1.25 16.85
N GLN A 283 -5.67 -1.88 18.01
CA GLN A 283 -6.68 -1.94 19.07
C GLN A 283 -7.04 -0.54 19.58
N ASN A 284 -6.04 0.31 19.83
CA ASN A 284 -6.29 1.69 20.30
C ASN A 284 -7.12 2.51 19.30
N ARG A 285 -6.88 2.36 17.99
CA ARG A 285 -7.66 3.07 16.96
C ARG A 285 -9.07 2.50 16.81
N TRP A 286 -9.21 1.19 16.95
CA TRP A 286 -10.50 0.51 16.98
C TRP A 286 -11.36 0.98 18.16
N ASP A 287 -10.79 0.97 19.37
CA ASP A 287 -11.48 1.34 20.60
C ASP A 287 -11.82 2.85 20.66
N ASP A 288 -10.99 3.70 20.05
CA ASP A 288 -11.30 5.13 19.86
C ASP A 288 -12.36 5.36 18.75
N GLY A 289 -12.88 4.30 18.14
CA GLY A 289 -13.95 4.33 17.16
C GLY A 289 -13.58 5.04 15.85
N GLN A 290 -12.31 5.09 15.48
CA GLN A 290 -11.83 5.85 14.31
C GLN A 290 -12.32 5.28 12.97
N PHE A 291 -12.72 4.01 12.93
CA PHE A 291 -13.10 3.31 11.70
C PHE A 291 -14.62 3.14 11.52
N SER A 292 -15.42 3.88 12.30
CA SER A 292 -16.88 3.79 12.27
C SER A 292 -17.49 4.12 10.90
N ASP A 293 -16.84 4.99 10.12
CA ASP A 293 -17.33 5.46 8.83
C ASP A 293 -16.57 4.85 7.63
N SER A 294 -15.52 4.04 7.86
CA SER A 294 -14.59 3.61 6.80
C SER A 294 -15.01 2.34 6.06
N GLY A 295 -15.91 1.56 6.65
CA GLY A 295 -16.26 0.22 6.17
C GLY A 295 -15.16 -0.83 6.35
N LEU A 296 -14.09 -0.52 7.09
CA LEU A 296 -13.04 -1.47 7.45
C LEU A 296 -13.52 -2.41 8.56
N SER A 297 -13.57 -3.70 8.28
CA SER A 297 -13.98 -4.71 9.27
C SER A 297 -12.84 -5.10 10.20
N TYR A 298 -13.18 -5.67 11.36
CA TYR A 298 -12.19 -6.19 12.31
C TYR A 298 -11.36 -7.36 11.72
N GLU A 299 -11.95 -8.19 10.85
CA GLU A 299 -11.22 -9.26 10.16
C GLU A 299 -10.17 -8.69 9.18
N GLU A 300 -10.55 -7.67 8.41
CA GLU A 300 -9.65 -6.97 7.50
C GLU A 300 -8.52 -6.26 8.26
N LEU A 301 -8.83 -5.69 9.43
CA LEU A 301 -7.87 -5.06 10.32
C LEU A 301 -6.71 -6.02 10.68
N GLN A 302 -7.01 -7.29 10.96
CA GLN A 302 -5.99 -8.31 11.25
C GLN A 302 -5.12 -8.65 10.02
N LYS A 303 -5.72 -8.69 8.82
CA LYS A 303 -4.98 -8.90 7.56
C LYS A 303 -4.05 -7.73 7.24
N VAL A 304 -4.51 -6.50 7.46
CA VAL A 304 -3.70 -5.28 7.31
C VAL A 304 -2.50 -5.32 8.25
N LYS A 305 -2.70 -5.67 9.53
CA LYS A 305 -1.63 -5.82 10.53
C LYS A 305 -0.55 -6.79 10.10
N ALA A 306 -0.95 -7.97 9.60
CA ALA A 306 -0.02 -8.97 9.09
C ALA A 306 0.78 -8.45 7.87
N GLY A 307 0.13 -7.66 7.00
CA GLY A 307 0.79 -6.98 5.90
C GLY A 307 1.85 -5.99 6.37
N PHE A 308 1.56 -5.21 7.42
CA PHE A 308 2.49 -4.23 7.99
C PHE A 308 3.69 -4.91 8.64
N ALA A 309 3.47 -5.94 9.46
CA ALA A 309 4.54 -6.71 10.09
C ALA A 309 5.50 -7.30 9.04
N ARG A 310 4.95 -7.81 7.92
CA ARG A 310 5.77 -8.32 6.80
C ARG A 310 6.66 -7.25 6.18
N VAL A 311 6.12 -6.05 5.90
CA VAL A 311 6.91 -4.93 5.34
C VAL A 311 7.98 -4.47 6.31
N TRP A 312 7.62 -4.31 7.58
CA TRP A 312 8.58 -3.92 8.62
C TRP A 312 9.76 -4.90 8.66
N ARG A 313 9.48 -6.22 8.70
CA ARG A 313 10.54 -7.23 8.61
C ARG A 313 11.41 -6.96 7.40
N THR A 314 10.86 -6.89 6.19
CA THR A 314 11.62 -6.67 4.93
C THR A 314 12.57 -5.47 4.99
N LEU A 315 12.14 -4.35 5.60
CA LEU A 315 12.96 -3.15 5.71
C LEU A 315 14.07 -3.25 6.77
N HIS A 316 13.87 -4.08 7.79
CA HIS A 316 14.74 -4.18 8.97
C HIS A 316 15.52 -5.50 9.09
N HIS A 317 15.52 -6.37 8.07
CA HIS A 317 16.43 -7.54 8.06
C HIS A 317 17.89 -7.05 8.05
N GLU A 318 18.71 -7.61 8.93
CA GLU A 318 20.14 -7.34 8.92
C GLU A 318 20.74 -7.68 7.55
N ARG A 319 21.23 -6.66 6.84
CA ARG A 319 22.17 -6.91 5.76
C ARG A 319 23.45 -7.41 6.42
N LEU A 320 23.89 -8.62 6.05
CA LEU A 320 25.16 -9.20 6.50
C LEU A 320 26.24 -8.11 6.54
N LYS A 321 26.78 -7.83 7.73
CA LYS A 321 27.91 -6.91 7.87
C LYS A 321 29.08 -7.53 7.12
N TYR A 322 29.43 -6.97 5.97
CA TYR A 322 30.63 -7.40 5.27
C TYR A 322 31.83 -7.25 6.20
N PRO A 323 32.69 -8.28 6.33
CA PRO A 323 33.91 -8.17 7.07
C PRO A 323 34.69 -6.94 6.59
N SER A 324 35.21 -6.16 7.54
CA SER A 324 35.95 -4.92 7.31
C SER A 324 37.19 -5.08 6.41
N THR A 325 37.57 -6.33 6.08
CA THR A 325 38.58 -6.73 5.12
C THR A 325 38.20 -6.54 3.63
N THR A 326 36.96 -6.19 3.31
CA THR A 326 36.51 -6.07 1.89
C THR A 326 36.61 -4.64 1.33
N THR A 327 36.71 -3.63 2.19
CA THR A 327 36.84 -2.22 1.75
C THR A 327 38.29 -1.76 1.79
N GLY A 328 39.05 -2.09 0.74
CA GLY A 328 40.35 -1.49 0.43
C GLY A 328 41.56 -2.41 0.60
N LYS A 329 42.11 -2.86 -0.54
CA LYS A 329 43.28 -3.75 -0.76
C LYS A 329 43.08 -5.24 -0.46
N MET A 330 42.55 -5.96 -1.46
CA MET A 330 42.44 -7.44 -1.61
C MET A 330 41.83 -8.20 -0.41
N PRO A 331 41.12 -9.33 -0.65
CA PRO A 331 40.60 -10.13 0.45
C PRO A 331 41.76 -10.69 1.28
N ILE A 332 41.95 -10.12 2.47
CA ILE A 332 42.78 -10.72 3.51
C ILE A 332 41.89 -11.79 4.15
N ALA A 333 42.28 -13.06 4.00
CA ALA A 333 41.64 -14.14 4.74
C ALA A 333 41.69 -13.79 6.24
N PRO A 334 40.57 -13.89 6.99
CA PRO A 334 40.59 -13.57 8.41
C PRO A 334 41.64 -14.43 9.10
N THR A 335 42.52 -13.81 9.88
CA THR A 335 43.40 -14.52 10.82
C THR A 335 42.52 -15.04 11.95
N VAL A 336 41.86 -16.17 11.72
CA VAL A 336 41.06 -16.83 12.76
C VAL A 336 42.04 -17.44 13.76
N THR A 337 41.97 -17.01 15.00
CA THR A 337 42.72 -17.62 16.08
C THR A 337 42.08 -18.97 16.46
N LYS A 338 42.87 -19.93 16.94
CA LYS A 338 42.34 -21.22 17.42
C LYS A 338 41.24 -21.07 18.47
N ALA A 339 41.21 -19.96 19.21
CA ALA A 339 40.18 -19.67 20.20
C ALA A 339 38.83 -19.33 19.56
N GLU A 340 38.82 -18.51 18.50
CA GLU A 340 37.60 -18.13 17.76
C GLU A 340 36.97 -19.33 17.06
N ILE A 341 37.78 -20.23 16.48
CA ILE A 341 37.29 -21.51 15.91
C ILE A 341 36.63 -22.37 16.99
N ILE A 342 37.17 -22.37 18.22
CA ILE A 342 36.63 -23.18 19.32
C ILE A 342 35.32 -22.58 19.85
N GLU A 343 35.13 -21.26 19.80
CA GLU A 343 33.86 -20.62 20.17
C GLU A 343 32.79 -20.84 19.10
N GLU A 344 33.08 -20.66 17.81
CA GLU A 344 32.12 -20.95 16.72
C GLU A 344 31.65 -22.42 16.78
N ASN A 345 32.57 -23.38 16.93
CA ASN A 345 32.22 -24.79 17.04
C ASN A 345 31.44 -25.15 18.34
N LYS A 346 31.45 -24.26 19.35
CA LYS A 346 30.65 -24.43 20.57
C LYS A 346 29.25 -23.83 20.43
N GLU A 347 29.10 -22.74 19.67
CA GLU A 347 27.80 -22.15 19.34
C GLU A 347 27.03 -23.03 18.36
N GLU A 348 27.69 -23.55 17.32
CA GLU A 348 27.07 -24.48 16.35
C GLU A 348 26.58 -25.77 17.05
N LYS A 349 27.34 -26.29 18.03
CA LYS A 349 26.92 -27.42 18.87
C LYS A 349 25.80 -27.10 19.86
N ARG A 350 25.56 -25.84 20.21
CA ARG A 350 24.45 -25.43 21.09
C ARG A 350 23.15 -25.33 20.31
N GLU A 351 23.19 -24.77 19.10
CA GLU A 351 22.03 -24.72 18.20
C GLU A 351 21.53 -26.12 17.83
N ASP A 352 22.43 -27.08 17.58
CA ASP A 352 22.07 -28.48 17.30
C ASP A 352 21.43 -29.23 18.49
N THR A 353 21.50 -28.68 19.72
CA THR A 353 20.96 -29.33 20.93
C THR A 353 19.64 -28.75 21.44
N GLU A 354 19.17 -27.62 20.92
CA GLU A 354 17.92 -26.98 21.38
C GLU A 354 16.67 -27.39 20.58
N GLU A 355 16.79 -28.25 19.56
CA GLU A 355 15.63 -28.69 18.75
C GLU A 355 15.23 -30.15 19.04
N ILE A 356 14.81 -30.48 20.27
CA ILE A 356 13.96 -31.64 20.55
C ILE A 356 12.94 -31.27 21.65
N ASP A 357 11.71 -30.95 21.26
CA ASP A 357 10.56 -30.80 22.17
C ASP A 357 9.97 -32.18 22.51
N PRO A 358 10.04 -32.67 23.76
CA PRO A 358 9.46 -33.96 24.14
C PRO A 358 8.04 -33.76 24.67
N CYS A 359 7.10 -33.43 23.79
CA CYS A 359 5.67 -33.54 24.10
C CYS A 359 4.91 -34.30 23.01
N LEU A 360 5.25 -35.57 22.82
CA LEU A 360 4.40 -36.59 22.20
C LEU A 360 5.08 -37.95 22.37
N THR A 361 4.81 -38.65 23.47
CA THR A 361 4.71 -40.12 23.57
C THR A 361 4.63 -40.55 25.04
N ALA A 362 3.41 -40.65 25.55
CA ALA A 362 3.11 -41.44 26.74
C ALA A 362 1.71 -42.03 26.63
N THR A 363 1.59 -43.14 25.90
CA THR A 363 0.56 -44.15 26.20
C THR A 363 1.25 -45.49 26.35
N SER A 364 1.25 -45.93 27.60
CA SER A 364 1.59 -47.24 28.16
C SER A 364 1.24 -48.44 27.28
N PHE A 365 2.09 -49.47 27.26
CA PHE A 365 1.72 -50.85 27.64
C PHE A 365 2.99 -51.73 27.76
N GLU A 366 3.11 -52.45 28.89
CA GLU A 366 4.22 -53.33 29.28
C GLU A 366 4.29 -54.65 28.48
N PRO A 367 5.46 -55.30 28.37
CA PRO A 367 5.55 -56.67 27.88
C PRO A 367 5.81 -57.65 29.03
N THR A 368 4.95 -58.65 29.19
CA THR A 368 5.28 -59.90 29.89
C THR A 368 4.68 -61.09 29.17
N GLY A 369 5.46 -62.17 29.04
CA GLY A 369 4.91 -63.52 28.97
C GLY A 369 5.35 -64.33 27.75
N ALA A 370 6.13 -65.36 28.04
CA ALA A 370 6.72 -66.29 27.09
C ALA A 370 5.77 -67.40 26.61
N ASN A 371 6.15 -67.96 25.46
CA ASN A 371 6.19 -69.38 25.12
C ASN A 371 4.99 -70.05 24.38
N SER A 372 5.36 -70.65 23.24
CA SER A 372 5.09 -72.04 22.82
C SER A 372 4.10 -72.32 21.67
N LEU A 373 4.62 -73.14 20.72
CA LEU A 373 3.96 -74.06 19.76
C LEU A 373 3.23 -73.41 18.55
N GLN A 374 3.30 -73.87 17.30
CA GLN A 374 4.11 -74.82 16.51
C GLN A 374 3.74 -74.52 15.01
N PRO A 375 4.43 -75.09 14.00
CA PRO A 375 4.51 -74.57 12.62
C PRO A 375 3.41 -75.13 11.70
N GLU A 376 3.21 -74.52 10.52
CA GLU A 376 3.10 -75.28 9.25
C GLU A 376 3.00 -74.41 7.97
N GLN A 377 3.74 -74.88 6.96
CA GLN A 377 3.47 -74.87 5.50
C GLN A 377 3.67 -73.59 4.64
N LYS A 378 4.83 -73.57 3.95
CA LYS A 378 4.97 -73.22 2.50
C LYS A 378 4.27 -74.30 1.64
N PRO A 379 3.95 -74.11 0.33
CA PRO A 379 4.63 -73.31 -0.70
C PRO A 379 3.60 -72.45 -1.51
N GLU A 380 3.82 -71.77 -2.65
CA GLU A 380 4.60 -72.06 -3.84
C GLU A 380 4.58 -70.86 -4.84
N GLN A 381 5.49 -70.93 -5.82
CA GLN A 381 5.80 -70.01 -6.93
C GLN A 381 4.63 -69.62 -7.87
N LYS A 382 4.72 -68.42 -8.48
CA LYS A 382 4.81 -68.14 -9.94
C LYS A 382 4.68 -66.60 -10.15
N ILE A 383 5.70 -65.88 -10.64
CA ILE A 383 6.06 -65.63 -12.06
C ILE A 383 4.85 -65.41 -12.97
N GLU A 384 4.53 -64.15 -13.25
CA GLU A 384 4.60 -63.54 -14.59
C GLU A 384 4.85 -62.04 -14.49
#